data_AF-A0A430FAJ4-F1
#
_entry.id   AF-A0A430FAJ4-F1
#
_cell.length_a   1.000
_cell.length_b   1.000
_cell.length_c   1.000
_cell.angle_alpha   90.00
_cell.angle_beta   90.00
_cell.angle_gamma   90.00
#
_symmetry.space_group_name_H-M   'P 1'
#
loop_
_entity.id
_entity.type
_entity.pdbx_description
1 polymer ?
#
loop_
_entity_poly.entity_id
_entity_poly.type
_entity_poly.pdbx_seq_one_letter_code
_entity_poly.pdbx_strand_id
1 'polypeptide(L)'
;MSVRSLDREGRDRLDRAVAAIDWDEDACRFGSPERMRVAAWAADSGLVEGEMRRLFPDPEQRAVMCEFTGPRIMEKIVGVAVVTNPNLWNPGNLWDPRRATSFCGWLRRTATAVARANPARVLHGRTRPVSAWDDEEGNNPIMDGAPRPMPVSGNVETAALFDREPDLRVMRPCDPAWSRRWARTARTDAAAMGVLRRRLVKDGYWHRSLDRLDTDVACALLLAPVPERRAMILPAAFPDGVWRDAAHAYWPTQTGRRHVAESYAAARAAVERVALCEGRFEWHVWTELGTAMARLLAD
;
A
#
# COMPACT_ATOMS: atom_id res chain seq x y z
N MET A 1 14.10 8.74 -15.81
CA MET A 1 14.96 9.96 -15.90
C MET A 1 15.63 10.17 -14.56
N SER A 2 16.96 10.27 -14.49
CA SER A 2 17.69 10.42 -13.23
C SER A 2 17.55 11.85 -12.70
N VAL A 3 16.82 12.05 -11.60
CA VAL A 3 16.66 13.37 -10.97
C VAL A 3 18.00 13.77 -10.33
N ARG A 4 18.67 14.79 -10.88
CA ARG A 4 19.85 15.39 -10.24
C ARG A 4 19.39 16.18 -9.02
N SER A 5 20.05 15.98 -7.88
CA SER A 5 19.85 16.81 -6.69
C SER A 5 20.12 18.28 -7.03
N LEU A 6 19.34 19.20 -6.46
CA LEU A 6 19.57 20.64 -6.64
C LEU A 6 21.01 21.02 -6.27
N ASP A 7 21.62 21.86 -7.11
CA ASP A 7 22.87 22.53 -6.83
C ASP A 7 22.69 23.65 -5.79
N ARG A 8 23.72 24.47 -5.55
CA ARG A 8 23.63 25.56 -4.56
C ARG A 8 22.58 26.60 -4.96
N GLU A 9 22.59 27.00 -6.23
CA GLU A 9 21.71 28.05 -6.73
C GLU A 9 20.23 27.61 -6.74
N GLY A 10 19.96 26.34 -7.09
CA GLY A 10 18.63 25.75 -7.01
C GLY A 10 18.10 25.70 -5.57
N ARG A 11 18.96 25.41 -4.59
CA ARG A 11 18.60 25.46 -3.17
C ARG A 11 18.27 26.87 -2.71
N ASP A 12 19.09 27.85 -3.08
CA ASP A 12 18.86 29.26 -2.74
C ASP A 12 17.59 29.81 -3.41
N ARG A 13 17.22 29.31 -4.59
CA ARG A 13 15.94 29.63 -5.25
C ARG A 13 14.75 29.02 -4.50
N LEU A 14 14.84 27.76 -4.10
CA LEU A 14 13.76 27.09 -3.34
C LEU A 14 13.56 27.73 -1.97
N ASP A 15 14.63 28.02 -1.24
CA ASP A 15 14.54 28.70 0.06
C ASP A 15 13.91 30.10 -0.08
N ARG A 16 14.26 30.86 -1.13
CA ARG A 16 13.61 32.15 -1.43
C ARG A 16 12.13 31.98 -1.78
N ALA A 17 11.77 30.97 -2.56
CA ALA A 17 10.37 30.71 -2.93
C ALA A 17 9.51 30.35 -1.70
N VAL A 18 10.06 29.57 -0.77
CA VAL A 18 9.41 29.22 0.49
C VAL A 18 9.30 30.43 1.42
N ALA A 19 10.35 31.25 1.49
CA ALA A 19 10.36 32.47 2.31
C ALA A 19 9.44 33.58 1.76
N ALA A 20 9.13 33.55 0.45
CA ALA A 20 8.23 34.51 -0.20
C ALA A 20 6.74 34.23 0.06
N ILE A 21 6.39 33.09 0.67
CA ILE A 21 5.02 32.80 1.10
C ILE A 21 4.70 33.65 2.33
N ASP A 22 3.53 34.28 2.33
CA ASP A 22 3.01 34.97 3.53
C ASP A 22 2.52 33.93 4.55
N TRP A 23 3.31 33.70 5.59
CA TRP A 23 3.07 32.66 6.60
C TRP A 23 2.19 33.17 7.74
N ASP A 24 0.98 33.61 7.39
CA ASP A 24 -0.07 33.94 8.35
C ASP A 24 -0.55 32.69 9.13
N GLU A 25 -1.55 32.84 10.00
CA GLU A 25 -2.06 31.71 10.79
C GLU A 25 -2.68 30.63 9.92
N ASP A 26 -3.36 30.98 8.83
CA ASP A 26 -4.07 30.05 7.95
C ASP A 26 -3.10 29.27 7.06
N ALA A 27 -2.12 29.94 6.47
CA ALA A 27 -1.00 29.34 5.75
C ALA A 27 -0.19 28.40 6.65
N CYS A 28 -0.08 28.71 7.95
CA CYS A 28 0.62 27.85 8.91
C CYS A 28 -0.19 26.62 9.36
N ARG A 29 -1.51 26.57 9.16
CA ARG A 29 -2.36 25.44 9.57
C ARG A 29 -1.90 24.15 8.89
N PHE A 30 -1.99 23.03 9.61
CA PHE A 30 -1.70 21.73 9.02
C PHE A 30 -2.69 21.42 7.88
N GLY A 31 -2.15 20.91 6.78
CA GLY A 31 -2.93 20.64 5.57
C GLY A 31 -3.25 21.89 4.73
N SER A 32 -2.74 23.08 5.08
CA SER A 32 -2.97 24.29 4.28
C SER A 32 -2.47 24.14 2.84
N PRO A 33 -3.10 24.85 1.87
CA PRO A 33 -2.63 24.87 0.49
C PRO A 33 -1.14 25.26 0.36
N GLU A 34 -0.66 26.15 1.22
CA GLU A 34 0.72 26.63 1.26
C GLU A 34 1.68 25.53 1.71
N ARG A 35 1.36 24.80 2.79
CA ARG A 35 2.16 23.64 3.21
C ARG A 35 2.14 22.52 2.16
N MET A 36 1.00 22.27 1.54
CA MET A 36 0.88 21.28 0.46
C MET A 36 1.73 21.67 -0.76
N ARG A 37 1.77 22.97 -1.10
CA ARG A 37 2.62 23.51 -2.17
C ARG A 37 4.11 23.34 -1.85
N VAL A 38 4.54 23.67 -0.63
CA VAL A 38 5.93 23.47 -0.20
C VAL A 38 6.31 21.98 -0.21
N ALA A 39 5.38 21.11 0.18
CA ALA A 39 5.60 19.67 0.13
C ALA A 39 5.76 19.17 -1.32
N ALA A 40 4.95 19.68 -2.26
CA ALA A 40 5.11 19.39 -3.69
C ALA A 40 6.48 19.87 -4.21
N TRP A 41 6.90 21.10 -3.87
CA TRP A 41 8.23 21.60 -4.22
C TRP A 41 9.36 20.74 -3.64
N ALA A 42 9.19 20.23 -2.42
CA ALA A 42 10.16 19.32 -1.81
C ALA A 42 10.27 17.99 -2.58
N ALA A 43 9.15 17.42 -3.03
CA ALA A 43 9.12 16.22 -3.85
C ALA A 43 9.80 16.43 -5.21
N ASP A 44 9.50 17.55 -5.88
CA ASP A 44 10.05 17.88 -7.21
C ASP A 44 11.53 18.28 -7.16
N SER A 45 12.02 18.77 -6.02
CA SER A 45 13.41 19.21 -5.85
C SER A 45 14.45 18.09 -5.98
N GLY A 46 14.06 16.83 -5.81
CA GLY A 46 15.00 15.70 -5.76
C GLY A 46 16.00 15.76 -4.59
N LEU A 47 15.84 16.67 -3.63
CA LEU A 47 16.75 16.82 -2.48
C LEU A 47 16.72 15.58 -1.57
N VAL A 48 15.54 14.98 -1.37
CA VAL A 48 15.40 13.74 -0.58
C VAL A 48 16.11 12.58 -1.28
N GLU A 49 15.89 12.41 -2.58
CA GLU A 49 16.57 11.38 -3.39
C GLU A 49 18.09 11.59 -3.42
N GLY A 50 18.54 12.85 -3.50
CA GLY A 50 19.95 13.23 -3.42
C GLY A 50 20.60 12.80 -2.10
N GLU A 51 19.92 12.99 -0.97
CA GLU A 51 20.40 12.50 0.32
C GLU A 51 20.36 10.97 0.41
N MET A 52 19.34 10.31 -0.14
CA MET A 52 19.29 8.84 -0.16
C MET A 52 20.42 8.26 -1.01
N ARG A 53 20.76 8.90 -2.14
CA ARG A 53 21.90 8.52 -2.99
C ARG A 53 23.24 8.66 -2.29
N ARG A 54 23.39 9.67 -1.43
CA ARG A 54 24.58 9.87 -0.62
C ARG A 54 24.71 8.84 0.51
N LEU A 55 23.59 8.40 1.08
CA LEU A 55 23.55 7.48 2.22
C LEU A 55 23.55 6.00 1.81
N PHE A 56 22.96 5.67 0.65
CA PHE A 56 22.79 4.32 0.12
C PHE A 56 23.33 4.27 -1.31
N PRO A 57 24.58 3.78 -1.49
CA PRO A 57 25.21 3.67 -2.80
C PRO A 57 24.47 2.70 -3.72
N ASP A 58 23.94 1.62 -3.15
CA ASP A 58 23.18 0.59 -3.85
C ASP A 58 21.85 1.14 -4.42
N PRO A 59 21.57 0.98 -5.72
CA PRO A 59 20.36 1.50 -6.35
C PRO A 59 19.04 0.96 -5.81
N GLU A 60 18.99 -0.32 -5.43
CA GLU A 60 17.77 -0.96 -4.95
C GLU A 60 17.45 -0.54 -3.52
N GLN A 61 18.46 -0.53 -2.64
CA GLN A 61 18.35 0.01 -1.29
C GLN A 61 17.95 1.48 -1.30
N ARG A 62 18.54 2.26 -2.23
CA ARG A 62 18.16 3.66 -2.43
C ARG A 62 16.68 3.81 -2.80
N ALA A 63 16.17 2.99 -3.72
CA ALA A 63 14.77 3.04 -4.13
C ALA A 63 13.83 2.78 -2.93
N VAL A 64 14.12 1.73 -2.16
CA VAL A 64 13.38 1.39 -0.93
C VAL A 64 13.44 2.52 0.11
N MET A 65 14.61 3.12 0.30
CA MET A 65 14.77 4.23 1.25
C MET A 65 14.11 5.52 0.78
N CYS A 66 14.01 5.77 -0.53
CA CYS A 66 13.23 6.87 -1.10
C CYS A 66 11.74 6.68 -0.84
N GLU A 67 11.20 5.48 -1.11
CA GLU A 67 9.80 5.15 -0.83
C GLU A 67 9.46 5.24 0.66
N PHE A 68 10.40 4.86 1.52
CA PHE A 68 10.26 4.98 2.97
C PHE A 68 10.31 6.44 3.45
N THR A 69 11.28 7.22 2.96
CA THR A 69 11.60 8.54 3.51
C THR A 69 10.69 9.63 2.94
N GLY A 70 10.34 9.58 1.65
CA GLY A 70 9.56 10.60 0.95
C GLY A 70 8.23 10.93 1.63
N PRO A 71 7.32 9.96 1.82
CA PRO A 71 6.03 10.20 2.48
C PRO A 71 6.16 10.75 3.90
N ARG A 72 7.16 10.30 4.66
CA ARG A 72 7.41 10.75 6.05
C ARG A 72 7.89 12.19 6.13
N ILE A 73 8.62 12.63 5.11
CA ILE A 73 9.04 14.03 4.99
C ILE A 73 7.86 14.91 4.58
N MET A 74 7.01 14.44 3.66
CA MET A 74 5.78 15.13 3.29
C MET A 74 4.87 15.35 4.50
N GLU A 75 4.64 14.32 5.30
CA GLU A 75 3.88 14.41 6.56
C GLU A 75 4.44 15.46 7.52
N LYS A 76 5.77 15.54 7.65
CA LYS A 76 6.43 16.52 8.51
C LYS A 76 6.31 17.96 8.01
N ILE A 77 6.15 18.16 6.70
CA ILE A 77 5.92 19.47 6.09
C ILE A 77 4.44 19.87 6.24
N VAL A 78 3.54 18.96 5.91
CA VAL A 78 2.09 19.21 5.85
C VAL A 78 1.44 19.19 7.23
N GLY A 79 1.98 18.42 8.17
CA GLY A 79 1.38 18.22 9.49
C GLY A 79 0.14 17.31 9.48
N VAL A 80 -0.08 16.56 8.39
CA VAL A 80 -1.19 15.61 8.24
C VAL A 80 -0.61 14.22 7.97
N ALA A 81 -1.11 13.23 8.70
CA ALA A 81 -0.69 11.85 8.54
C ALA A 81 -1.19 11.24 7.21
N VAL A 82 -0.31 10.52 6.53
CA VAL A 82 -0.53 9.85 5.25
C VAL A 82 -0.20 8.35 5.37
N VAL A 83 0.93 8.01 5.98
CA VAL A 83 1.47 6.66 6.18
C VAL A 83 1.96 6.37 7.61
N THR A 84 2.19 7.38 8.44
CA THR A 84 2.60 7.21 9.84
C THR A 84 1.49 7.54 10.82
N ASN A 85 1.58 6.97 12.02
CA ASN A 85 0.63 7.27 13.09
C ASN A 85 0.98 8.64 13.71
N PRO A 86 0.08 9.64 13.64
CA PRO A 86 0.32 10.99 14.17
C PRO A 86 0.53 11.00 15.69
N ASN A 87 0.01 10.02 16.43
CA ASN A 87 0.21 9.91 17.88
C ASN A 87 1.67 9.60 18.27
N LEU A 88 2.48 9.15 17.31
CA LEU A 88 3.92 8.88 17.50
C LEU A 88 4.79 10.04 17.01
N TRP A 89 4.17 11.13 16.57
CA TRP A 89 4.91 12.29 16.11
C TRP A 89 5.44 13.06 17.29
N ASN A 90 6.73 13.39 17.22
CA ASN A 90 7.26 14.46 18.06
C ASN A 90 6.92 15.80 17.38
N PRO A 91 6.08 16.66 17.98
CA PRO A 91 5.70 17.95 17.40
C PRO A 91 6.90 18.85 17.08
N GLY A 92 7.99 18.73 17.85
CA GLY A 92 9.23 19.48 17.62
C GLY A 92 10.00 19.06 16.35
N ASN A 93 9.62 17.95 15.72
CA ASN A 93 10.20 17.44 14.47
C ASN A 93 9.36 17.74 13.23
N LEU A 94 8.25 18.48 13.39
CA LEU A 94 7.48 19.02 12.27
C LEU A 94 8.17 20.27 11.73
N TRP A 95 7.96 20.54 10.45
CA TRP A 95 8.46 21.76 9.85
C TRP A 95 7.62 22.95 10.33
N ASP A 96 8.33 23.96 10.81
CA ASP A 96 7.76 25.23 11.24
C ASP A 96 8.20 26.31 10.25
N PRO A 97 7.28 26.83 9.42
CA PRO A 97 7.59 27.84 8.41
C PRO A 97 7.96 29.19 9.02
N ARG A 98 7.62 29.45 10.29
CA ARG A 98 7.95 30.72 10.97
C ARG A 98 9.36 30.73 11.58
N ARG A 99 10.04 29.58 11.61
CA ARG A 99 11.44 29.53 12.07
C ARG A 99 12.34 30.09 10.97
N ALA A 100 13.23 31.00 11.36
CA ALA A 100 14.28 31.57 10.49
C ALA A 100 15.40 30.55 10.18
N THR A 101 15.03 29.41 9.61
CA THR A 101 15.94 28.33 9.21
C THR A 101 15.74 28.01 7.75
N SER A 102 16.82 27.79 7.01
CA SER A 102 16.78 27.31 5.61
C SER A 102 15.89 26.06 5.52
N PHE A 103 14.90 26.10 4.63
CA PHE A 103 14.01 24.99 4.37
C PHE A 103 14.77 23.81 3.78
N CYS A 104 15.62 24.06 2.78
CA CYS A 104 16.50 23.05 2.18
C CYS A 104 17.44 22.43 3.23
N GLY A 105 17.97 23.24 4.16
CA GLY A 105 18.79 22.78 5.27
C GLY A 105 18.02 21.89 6.24
N TRP A 106 16.79 22.29 6.61
CA TRP A 106 15.89 21.47 7.42
C TRP A 106 15.56 20.14 6.71
N LEU A 107 15.15 20.20 5.45
CA LEU A 107 14.73 19.06 4.64
C LEU A 107 15.81 17.98 4.58
N ARG A 108 17.06 18.36 4.27
CA ARG A 108 18.20 17.43 4.17
C ARG A 108 18.56 16.80 5.50
N ARG A 109 18.58 17.59 6.58
CA ARG A 109 18.85 17.08 7.95
C ARG A 109 17.78 16.09 8.38
N THR A 110 16.50 16.44 8.18
CA THR A 110 15.37 15.60 8.55
C THR A 110 15.33 14.33 7.70
N ALA A 111 15.54 14.41 6.39
CA ALA A 111 15.63 13.23 5.52
C ALA A 111 16.75 12.28 5.95
N THR A 112 17.93 12.83 6.28
CA THR A 112 19.05 12.04 6.82
C THR A 112 18.69 11.37 8.14
N ALA A 113 18.06 12.10 9.07
CA ALA A 113 17.66 11.57 10.36
C ALA A 113 16.60 10.45 10.22
N VAL A 114 15.59 10.64 9.38
CA VAL A 114 14.55 9.64 9.08
C VAL A 114 15.18 8.38 8.46
N ALA A 115 16.08 8.54 7.50
CA ALA A 115 16.73 7.42 6.84
C ALA A 115 17.69 6.64 7.76
N ARG A 116 18.35 7.33 8.69
CA ARG A 116 19.28 6.71 9.66
C ARG A 116 18.59 6.09 10.87
N ALA A 117 17.33 6.44 11.13
CA ALA A 117 16.65 6.01 12.33
C ALA A 117 16.56 4.47 12.44
N ASN A 118 16.42 3.73 11.33
CA ASN A 118 16.42 2.25 11.30
C ASN A 118 16.63 1.65 9.88
N PRO A 119 17.77 1.91 9.19
CA PRO A 119 17.98 1.44 7.82
C PRO A 119 17.97 -0.08 7.71
N ALA A 120 18.53 -0.82 8.69
CA ALA A 120 18.53 -2.28 8.69
C ALA A 120 17.11 -2.87 8.73
N ARG A 121 16.18 -2.27 9.47
CA ARG A 121 14.77 -2.73 9.53
C ARG A 121 14.02 -2.48 8.21
N VAL A 122 14.42 -1.44 7.49
CA VAL A 122 13.76 -1.00 6.25
C VAL A 122 14.35 -1.73 5.03
N LEU A 123 15.67 -1.89 4.99
CA LEU A 123 16.43 -2.53 3.92
C LEU A 123 16.50 -4.05 4.06
N HIS A 124 16.64 -4.54 5.29
CA HIS A 124 16.64 -5.96 5.64
C HIS A 124 15.45 -6.23 6.56
N GLY A 125 14.24 -5.92 6.06
CA GLY A 125 13.02 -6.39 6.72
C GLY A 125 13.23 -7.84 7.15
N ARG A 126 13.25 -8.07 8.46
CA ARG A 126 13.82 -9.26 9.12
C ARG A 126 13.35 -10.55 8.44
N THR A 127 14.19 -11.17 7.62
CA THR A 127 14.19 -12.62 7.41
C THR A 127 15.38 -13.15 8.21
N ARG A 128 15.18 -13.33 9.52
CA ARG A 128 15.96 -14.39 10.17
C ARG A 128 15.43 -15.70 9.58
N PRO A 129 16.28 -16.66 9.19
CA PRO A 129 15.79 -18.00 8.88
C PRO A 129 14.98 -18.46 10.08
N VAL A 130 13.79 -19.01 9.84
CA VAL A 130 12.84 -19.40 10.88
C VAL A 130 13.57 -20.21 11.95
N SER A 131 14.43 -21.14 11.53
CA SER A 131 15.24 -22.01 12.38
C SER A 131 16.19 -21.35 13.39
N ALA A 132 16.47 -20.04 13.29
CA ALA A 132 17.27 -19.33 14.29
C ALA A 132 16.52 -19.09 15.62
N TRP A 133 15.28 -19.54 15.71
CA TRP A 133 14.40 -19.43 16.87
C TRP A 133 13.77 -20.76 17.27
N ASP A 134 14.25 -21.85 16.68
CA ASP A 134 13.84 -23.17 17.10
C ASP A 134 14.48 -23.44 18.47
N ASP A 135 13.71 -23.93 19.43
CA ASP A 135 14.25 -24.47 20.66
C ASP A 135 14.95 -25.82 20.40
N GLU A 136 15.59 -26.40 21.43
CA GLU A 136 16.33 -27.67 21.31
C GLU A 136 15.45 -28.86 20.87
N GLU A 137 14.12 -28.69 20.91
CA GLU A 137 13.11 -29.67 20.47
C GLU A 137 12.54 -29.37 19.07
N GLY A 138 12.95 -28.26 18.43
CA GLY A 138 12.57 -27.89 17.07
C GLY A 138 11.30 -27.02 16.96
N ASN A 139 10.77 -26.49 18.06
CA ASN A 139 9.59 -25.61 18.05
C ASN A 139 10.00 -24.15 17.90
N ASN A 140 9.21 -23.33 17.19
CA ASN A 140 9.56 -21.94 16.89
C ASN A 140 8.61 -20.94 17.57
N PRO A 141 8.94 -20.43 18.77
CA PRO A 141 8.04 -19.61 19.57
C PRO A 141 7.68 -18.26 18.92
N ILE A 142 8.40 -17.84 17.88
CA ILE A 142 8.07 -16.63 17.11
C ILE A 142 6.98 -16.91 16.06
N MET A 143 6.98 -18.07 15.41
CA MET A 143 5.88 -18.48 14.51
C MET A 143 4.64 -18.85 15.33
N ASP A 144 4.86 -19.50 16.48
CA ASP A 144 3.79 -19.96 17.35
C ASP A 144 3.21 -18.83 18.24
N GLY A 145 3.96 -17.73 18.42
CA GLY A 145 3.64 -16.63 19.35
C GLY A 145 3.66 -15.21 18.78
N ALA A 146 3.88 -14.99 17.47
CA ALA A 146 3.78 -13.64 16.91
C ALA A 146 2.33 -13.09 17.02
N PRO A 147 2.14 -11.84 17.49
CA PRO A 147 0.81 -11.24 17.56
C PRO A 147 0.25 -11.11 16.14
N ARG A 148 -0.84 -11.84 15.90
CA ARG A 148 -1.64 -11.78 14.67
C ARG A 148 -1.92 -10.30 14.30
N PRO A 149 -1.81 -9.89 13.03
CA PRO A 149 -2.31 -8.60 12.61
C PRO A 149 -3.76 -8.45 13.07
N MET A 150 -4.12 -7.24 13.48
CA MET A 150 -5.44 -6.94 14.05
C MET A 150 -6.55 -7.57 13.20
N PRO A 151 -7.54 -8.20 13.86
CA PRO A 151 -8.49 -9.08 13.21
C PRO A 151 -9.30 -8.30 12.18
N VAL A 152 -9.61 -8.95 11.05
CA VAL A 152 -10.94 -8.82 10.46
C VAL A 152 -11.89 -8.96 11.65
N SER A 153 -12.64 -7.90 11.99
CA SER A 153 -13.32 -7.85 13.29
C SER A 153 -14.21 -9.08 13.44
N GLY A 154 -13.88 -9.97 14.37
CA GLY A 154 -14.58 -11.25 14.51
C GLY A 154 -13.62 -12.41 14.34
N ASN A 155 -13.30 -13.04 15.48
CA ASN A 155 -12.61 -14.31 15.59
C ASN A 155 -12.82 -15.24 14.38
N VAL A 156 -11.78 -15.51 13.57
CA VAL A 156 -11.42 -16.84 13.04
C VAL A 156 -10.04 -16.73 12.36
N GLU A 157 -9.23 -17.76 12.56
CA GLU A 157 -7.98 -18.09 11.88
C GLU A 157 -8.08 -17.96 10.35
N THR A 158 -7.59 -16.85 9.77
CA THR A 158 -7.61 -16.68 8.30
C THR A 158 -6.60 -17.55 7.58
N ALA A 159 -5.47 -17.88 8.22
CA ALA A 159 -4.46 -18.79 7.68
C ALA A 159 -4.94 -20.26 7.57
N ALA A 160 -6.15 -20.57 8.04
CA ALA A 160 -6.80 -21.88 7.89
C ALA A 160 -8.12 -21.79 7.10
N LEU A 161 -8.47 -20.61 6.54
CA LEU A 161 -9.80 -20.40 5.97
C LEU A 161 -10.00 -21.19 4.67
N PHE A 162 -9.05 -21.12 3.75
CA PHE A 162 -9.11 -21.88 2.50
C PHE A 162 -8.79 -23.37 2.70
N ASP A 163 -8.14 -23.74 3.80
CA ASP A 163 -7.94 -25.15 4.18
C ASP A 163 -9.22 -25.75 4.77
N ARG A 164 -9.96 -24.98 5.58
CA ARG A 164 -11.28 -25.38 6.11
C ARG A 164 -12.37 -25.34 5.05
N GLU A 165 -12.30 -24.38 4.13
CA GLU A 165 -13.27 -24.18 3.04
C GLU A 165 -12.56 -24.25 1.67
N PRO A 166 -12.11 -25.44 1.22
CA PRO A 166 -11.33 -25.59 -0.03
C PRO A 166 -12.14 -25.21 -1.29
N ASP A 167 -13.47 -25.31 -1.20
CA ASP A 167 -14.40 -24.96 -2.27
C ASP A 167 -14.76 -23.47 -2.28
N LEU A 168 -14.15 -22.66 -1.40
CA LEU A 168 -14.38 -21.23 -1.40
C LEU A 168 -13.92 -20.63 -2.74
N ARG A 169 -14.81 -19.85 -3.35
CA ARG A 169 -14.58 -19.11 -4.58
C ARG A 169 -14.88 -17.64 -4.34
N VAL A 170 -13.96 -16.79 -4.77
CA VAL A 170 -13.99 -15.35 -4.52
C VAL A 170 -13.81 -14.61 -5.84
N MET A 171 -14.83 -13.86 -6.25
CA MET A 171 -14.77 -13.04 -7.46
C MET A 171 -14.46 -11.58 -7.08
N ARG A 172 -13.17 -11.26 -6.92
CA ARG A 172 -12.76 -9.93 -6.48
C ARG A 172 -12.94 -8.90 -7.62
N PRO A 173 -13.74 -7.84 -7.42
CA PRO A 173 -14.02 -6.87 -8.47
C PRO A 173 -12.77 -6.14 -8.99
N CYS A 174 -12.78 -5.85 -10.28
CA CYS A 174 -11.72 -5.13 -10.98
C CYS A 174 -12.24 -3.78 -11.50
N ASP A 175 -12.72 -2.92 -10.60
CA ASP A 175 -13.16 -1.57 -10.97
C ASP A 175 -12.83 -0.49 -9.93
N PRO A 176 -12.70 0.79 -10.36
CA PRO A 176 -12.39 1.90 -9.46
C PRO A 176 -13.52 2.26 -8.48
N ALA A 177 -14.74 1.77 -8.70
CA ALA A 177 -15.88 2.07 -7.84
C ALA A 177 -15.84 1.23 -6.55
N TRP A 178 -15.35 -0.01 -6.61
CA TRP A 178 -15.26 -0.89 -5.45
C TRP A 178 -14.17 -0.51 -4.45
N SER A 179 -12.97 -0.10 -4.90
CA SER A 179 -11.94 0.41 -3.99
C SER A 179 -12.44 1.59 -3.16
N ARG A 180 -13.23 2.49 -3.78
CA ARG A 180 -13.88 3.63 -3.10
C ARG A 180 -15.05 3.21 -2.20
N ARG A 181 -15.72 2.10 -2.49
CA ARG A 181 -16.81 1.58 -1.64
C ARG A 181 -16.23 0.91 -0.41
N TRP A 182 -15.23 0.04 -0.56
CA TRP A 182 -14.54 -0.59 0.56
C TRP A 182 -14.01 0.42 1.57
N ALA A 183 -13.30 1.46 1.12
CA ALA A 183 -12.77 2.51 2.01
C ALA A 183 -13.86 3.26 2.81
N ARG A 184 -15.10 3.32 2.29
CA ARG A 184 -16.25 3.90 2.98
C ARG A 184 -16.92 2.92 3.94
N THR A 185 -17.05 1.66 3.54
CA THR A 185 -17.78 0.64 4.33
C THR A 185 -16.92 -0.02 5.42
N ALA A 186 -15.60 -0.10 5.25
CA ALA A 186 -14.68 -0.66 6.25
C ALA A 186 -14.59 0.17 7.55
N ARG A 187 -15.27 1.33 7.61
CA ARG A 187 -15.36 2.22 8.77
C ARG A 187 -16.75 2.18 9.44
N THR A 188 -17.65 1.31 8.98
CA THR A 188 -19.06 1.28 9.40
C THR A 188 -19.44 -0.06 10.05
N ASP A 189 -20.59 -0.09 10.72
CA ASP A 189 -21.10 -1.23 11.49
C ASP A 189 -21.63 -2.41 10.63
N ALA A 190 -22.10 -3.48 11.29
CA ALA A 190 -22.60 -4.71 10.67
C ALA A 190 -23.78 -4.49 9.70
N ALA A 191 -24.61 -3.46 9.92
CA ALA A 191 -25.76 -3.17 9.05
C ALA A 191 -25.30 -2.68 7.66
N ALA A 192 -24.21 -1.90 7.60
CA ALA A 192 -23.60 -1.47 6.35
C ALA A 192 -23.01 -2.64 5.55
N MET A 193 -22.45 -3.65 6.23
CA MET A 193 -21.92 -4.86 5.60
C MET A 193 -23.02 -5.72 4.97
N GLY A 194 -24.19 -5.82 5.61
CA GLY A 194 -25.35 -6.48 5.00
C GLY A 194 -25.87 -5.81 3.73
N VAL A 195 -25.86 -4.47 3.66
CA VAL A 195 -26.18 -3.70 2.45
C VAL A 195 -25.15 -3.94 1.35
N LEU A 196 -23.87 -3.96 1.71
CA LEU A 196 -22.76 -4.23 0.79
C LEU A 196 -22.87 -5.62 0.16
N ARG A 197 -23.14 -6.65 0.97
CA ARG A 197 -23.41 -8.02 0.49
C ARG A 197 -24.53 -8.07 -0.53
N ARG A 198 -25.71 -7.52 -0.22
CA ARG A 198 -26.85 -7.52 -1.15
C ARG A 198 -26.49 -6.90 -2.51
N ARG A 199 -25.65 -5.87 -2.49
CA ARG A 199 -25.17 -5.22 -3.71
C ARG A 199 -24.17 -6.08 -4.49
N LEU A 200 -23.21 -6.71 -3.80
CA LEU A 200 -22.27 -7.65 -4.42
C LEU A 200 -22.99 -8.85 -5.06
N VAL A 201 -24.06 -9.34 -4.44
CA VAL A 201 -24.95 -10.37 -5.00
C VAL A 201 -25.63 -9.86 -6.27
N LYS A 202 -26.26 -8.69 -6.21
CA LYS A 202 -26.95 -8.08 -7.37
C LYS A 202 -26.00 -7.80 -8.54
N ASP A 203 -24.78 -7.34 -8.23
CA ASP A 203 -23.77 -6.96 -9.23
C ASP A 203 -22.99 -8.19 -9.75
N GLY A 204 -23.30 -9.42 -9.28
CA GLY A 204 -22.75 -10.67 -9.81
C GLY A 204 -21.40 -11.12 -9.25
N TYR A 205 -20.87 -10.43 -8.24
CA TYR A 205 -19.57 -10.72 -7.61
C TYR A 205 -19.66 -11.74 -6.46
N TRP A 206 -20.86 -12.06 -6.00
CA TRP A 206 -21.06 -12.99 -4.90
C TRP A 206 -21.21 -14.43 -5.38
N HIS A 207 -20.24 -15.27 -5.05
CA HIS A 207 -20.38 -16.71 -5.22
C HIS A 207 -21.04 -17.34 -3.98
N ARG A 208 -21.92 -18.33 -4.19
CA ARG A 208 -22.66 -19.02 -3.11
C ARG A 208 -21.79 -19.62 -2.01
N SER A 209 -20.52 -19.95 -2.31
CA SER A 209 -19.59 -20.47 -1.29
C SER A 209 -19.30 -19.46 -0.17
N LEU A 210 -19.45 -18.16 -0.45
CA LEU A 210 -19.25 -17.09 0.53
C LEU A 210 -20.34 -17.06 1.61
N ASP A 211 -21.50 -17.70 1.38
CA ASP A 211 -22.59 -17.76 2.35
C ASP A 211 -22.25 -18.63 3.58
N ARG A 212 -21.15 -19.38 3.52
CA ARG A 212 -20.60 -20.16 4.65
C ARG A 212 -19.82 -19.30 5.64
N LEU A 213 -19.50 -18.05 5.26
CA LEU A 213 -18.69 -17.14 6.04
C LEU A 213 -19.55 -16.02 6.63
N ASP A 214 -19.04 -15.43 7.71
CA ASP A 214 -19.58 -14.17 8.20
C ASP A 214 -19.48 -13.10 7.10
N THR A 215 -20.50 -12.24 7.04
CA THR A 215 -20.68 -11.30 5.92
C THR A 215 -19.51 -10.33 5.79
N ASP A 216 -18.93 -9.93 6.91
CA ASP A 216 -17.75 -9.07 6.96
C ASP A 216 -16.49 -9.76 6.45
N VAL A 217 -16.26 -11.03 6.82
CA VAL A 217 -15.16 -11.86 6.31
C VAL A 217 -15.29 -12.03 4.80
N ALA A 218 -16.48 -12.40 4.31
CA ALA A 218 -16.73 -12.57 2.88
C ALA A 218 -16.53 -11.26 2.09
N CYS A 219 -17.01 -10.13 2.61
CA CYS A 219 -16.80 -8.83 1.99
C CYS A 219 -15.31 -8.41 2.03
N ALA A 220 -14.58 -8.72 3.10
CA ALA A 220 -13.14 -8.46 3.19
C ALA A 220 -12.36 -9.28 2.15
N LEU A 221 -12.67 -10.57 1.99
CA LEU A 221 -12.07 -11.41 0.94
C LEU A 221 -12.32 -10.87 -0.47
N LEU A 222 -13.49 -10.29 -0.72
CA LEU A 222 -13.84 -9.71 -2.01
C LEU A 222 -13.14 -8.37 -2.28
N LEU A 223 -12.99 -7.52 -1.26
CA LEU A 223 -12.77 -6.08 -1.47
C LEU A 223 -11.56 -5.49 -0.75
N ALA A 224 -11.04 -6.13 0.30
CA ALA A 224 -9.93 -5.59 1.05
C ALA A 224 -8.66 -5.57 0.19
N PRO A 225 -7.93 -4.44 0.11
CA PRO A 225 -6.75 -4.34 -0.73
C PRO A 225 -5.68 -5.35 -0.28
N VAL A 226 -5.04 -6.00 -1.25
CA VAL A 226 -3.97 -6.96 -0.98
C VAL A 226 -2.63 -6.22 -0.96
N PRO A 227 -1.76 -6.42 0.05
CA PRO A 227 -0.43 -5.82 0.03
C PRO A 227 0.32 -6.17 -1.25
N GLU A 228 0.92 -5.16 -1.91
CA GLU A 228 1.57 -5.32 -3.21
C GLU A 228 2.59 -6.46 -3.26
N ARG A 229 3.41 -6.61 -2.21
CA ARG A 229 4.40 -7.69 -2.10
C ARG A 229 3.78 -9.09 -2.16
N ARG A 230 2.53 -9.25 -1.71
CA ARG A 230 1.78 -10.51 -1.80
C ARG A 230 1.09 -10.62 -3.15
N ALA A 231 0.40 -9.56 -3.58
CA ALA A 231 -0.32 -9.53 -4.85
C ALA A 231 0.60 -9.82 -6.05
N MET A 232 1.84 -9.33 -6.06
CA MET A 232 2.79 -9.53 -7.15
C MET A 232 3.23 -11.00 -7.33
N ILE A 233 2.95 -11.87 -6.36
CA ILE A 233 3.23 -13.32 -6.43
C ILE A 233 2.16 -14.04 -7.25
N LEU A 234 0.97 -13.45 -7.42
CA LEU A 234 -0.15 -14.06 -8.13
C LEU A 234 0.24 -14.71 -9.48
N PRO A 235 1.05 -14.09 -10.37
CA PRO A 235 1.39 -14.70 -11.65
C PRO A 235 2.17 -16.01 -11.54
N ALA A 236 2.90 -16.22 -10.43
CA ALA A 236 3.61 -17.47 -10.17
C ALA A 236 2.68 -18.62 -9.77
N ALA A 237 1.44 -18.33 -9.34
CA ALA A 237 0.43 -19.33 -9.05
C ALA A 237 -0.21 -19.94 -10.31
N PHE A 238 0.08 -19.39 -11.49
CA PHE A 238 -0.49 -19.84 -12.75
C PHE A 238 0.59 -20.38 -13.72
N PRO A 239 0.25 -21.39 -14.54
CA PRO A 239 1.12 -21.85 -15.62
C PRO A 239 1.48 -20.73 -16.60
N ASP A 240 2.64 -20.86 -17.24
CA ASP A 240 3.09 -20.01 -18.34
C ASP A 240 2.01 -19.91 -19.43
N GLY A 241 1.85 -18.71 -20.02
CA GLY A 241 0.88 -18.44 -21.08
C GLY A 241 -0.24 -17.50 -20.66
N VAL A 242 -1.42 -17.66 -21.27
CA VAL A 242 -2.52 -16.68 -21.19
C VAL A 242 -3.00 -16.42 -19.76
N TRP A 243 -2.93 -17.41 -18.87
CA TRP A 243 -3.29 -17.27 -17.45
C TRP A 243 -2.29 -16.44 -16.66
N ARG A 244 -0.98 -16.66 -16.87
CA ARG A 244 0.06 -15.85 -16.24
C ARG A 244 0.00 -14.40 -16.72
N ASP A 245 -0.25 -14.17 -18.01
CA ASP A 245 -0.42 -12.83 -18.57
C ASP A 245 -1.62 -12.11 -17.95
N ALA A 246 -2.75 -12.81 -17.81
CA ALA A 246 -3.93 -12.29 -17.14
C ALA A 246 -3.66 -11.97 -15.66
N ALA A 247 -2.94 -12.84 -14.95
CA ALA A 247 -2.53 -12.57 -13.57
C ALA A 247 -1.62 -11.34 -13.46
N HIS A 248 -0.67 -11.15 -14.39
CA HIS A 248 0.20 -9.96 -14.45
C HIS A 248 -0.59 -8.66 -14.66
N ALA A 249 -1.61 -8.69 -15.51
CA ALA A 249 -2.48 -7.53 -15.73
C ALA A 249 -3.45 -7.30 -14.56
N TYR A 250 -3.88 -8.37 -13.89
CA TYR A 250 -4.88 -8.33 -12.84
C TYR A 250 -4.34 -7.89 -11.49
N TRP A 251 -3.25 -8.46 -11.01
CA TRP A 251 -2.80 -8.25 -9.61
C TRP A 251 -2.62 -6.78 -9.22
N PRO A 252 -2.14 -5.85 -10.09
CA PRO A 252 -1.95 -4.46 -9.69
C PRO A 252 -3.25 -3.85 -9.20
N THR A 253 -4.37 -4.17 -9.87
CA THR A 253 -5.72 -3.64 -9.62
C THR A 253 -6.25 -3.93 -8.21
N GLN A 254 -5.61 -4.84 -7.48
CA GLN A 254 -6.05 -5.36 -6.19
C GLN A 254 -5.31 -4.71 -5.00
N THR A 255 -4.33 -3.83 -5.25
CA THR A 255 -3.35 -3.39 -4.22
C THR A 255 -3.73 -2.14 -3.41
N GLY A 256 -4.93 -1.61 -3.60
CA GLY A 256 -5.39 -0.39 -2.91
C GLY A 256 -4.73 0.90 -3.41
N ARG A 257 -3.75 0.82 -4.32
CA ARG A 257 -3.22 1.96 -5.07
C ARG A 257 -4.30 2.50 -6.01
N ARG A 258 -4.21 3.79 -6.34
CA ARG A 258 -5.10 4.40 -7.34
C ARG A 258 -4.57 4.02 -8.72
N HIS A 259 -5.33 3.22 -9.45
CA HIS A 259 -4.98 2.83 -10.83
C HIS A 259 -5.68 3.72 -11.85
N VAL A 260 -5.04 3.88 -13.01
CA VAL A 260 -5.62 4.52 -14.18
C VAL A 260 -6.60 3.57 -14.86
N ALA A 261 -7.58 4.13 -15.60
CA ALA A 261 -8.60 3.34 -16.30
C ALA A 261 -7.99 2.27 -17.23
N GLU A 262 -6.83 2.56 -17.82
CA GLU A 262 -6.07 1.66 -18.68
C GLU A 262 -5.64 0.36 -17.97
N SER A 263 -5.29 0.41 -16.68
CA SER A 263 -4.90 -0.79 -15.93
C SER A 263 -6.08 -1.76 -15.75
N TYR A 264 -7.28 -1.23 -15.50
CA TYR A 264 -8.50 -2.02 -15.39
C TYR A 264 -8.92 -2.59 -16.76
N ALA A 265 -8.79 -1.79 -17.82
CA ALA A 265 -9.06 -2.23 -19.18
C ALA A 265 -8.09 -3.34 -19.63
N ALA A 266 -6.80 -3.23 -19.29
CA ALA A 266 -5.80 -4.24 -19.58
C ALA A 266 -6.10 -5.57 -18.87
N ALA A 267 -6.47 -5.52 -17.58
CA ALA A 267 -6.88 -6.71 -16.84
C ALA A 267 -8.10 -7.39 -17.50
N ARG A 268 -9.10 -6.59 -17.91
CA ARG A 268 -10.30 -7.11 -18.58
C ARG A 268 -10.00 -7.74 -19.93
N ALA A 269 -9.20 -7.09 -20.77
CA ALA A 269 -8.80 -7.62 -22.07
C ALA A 269 -7.98 -8.92 -21.93
N ALA A 270 -7.18 -9.05 -20.88
CA ALA A 270 -6.44 -10.28 -20.60
C ALA A 270 -7.37 -11.42 -20.16
N VAL A 271 -8.39 -11.12 -19.33
CA VAL A 271 -9.41 -12.10 -18.94
C VAL A 271 -10.26 -12.55 -20.13
N GLU A 272 -10.71 -11.62 -20.97
CA GLU A 272 -11.44 -11.93 -22.22
C GLU A 272 -10.63 -12.88 -23.11
N ARG A 273 -9.32 -12.66 -23.21
CA ARG A 273 -8.42 -13.53 -23.97
C ARG A 273 -8.32 -14.95 -23.39
N VAL A 274 -8.16 -15.09 -22.06
CA VAL A 274 -8.15 -16.40 -21.41
C VAL A 274 -9.47 -17.12 -21.64
N ALA A 275 -10.60 -16.43 -21.45
CA ALA A 275 -11.94 -16.97 -21.66
C ALA A 275 -12.11 -17.52 -23.08
N LEU A 276 -11.65 -16.78 -24.09
CA LEU A 276 -11.67 -17.20 -25.49
C LEU A 276 -10.76 -18.42 -25.75
N CYS A 277 -9.51 -18.38 -25.27
CA CYS A 277 -8.55 -19.47 -25.48
C CYS A 277 -8.97 -20.79 -24.82
N GLU A 278 -9.57 -20.72 -23.64
CA GLU A 278 -9.97 -21.88 -22.83
C GLU A 278 -11.41 -22.34 -23.10
N GLY A 279 -12.18 -21.61 -23.91
CA GLY A 279 -13.60 -21.89 -24.14
C GLY A 279 -14.46 -21.77 -22.88
N ARG A 280 -14.11 -20.86 -21.97
CA ARG A 280 -14.79 -20.65 -20.67
C ARG A 280 -15.46 -19.28 -20.61
N PHE A 281 -16.46 -19.15 -19.74
CA PHE A 281 -17.01 -17.83 -19.44
C PHE A 281 -16.00 -16.97 -18.66
N GLU A 282 -15.92 -15.68 -18.98
CA GLU A 282 -15.08 -14.70 -18.24
C GLU A 282 -15.28 -14.77 -16.73
N TRP A 283 -16.53 -15.01 -16.28
CA TRP A 283 -16.85 -15.15 -14.87
C TRP A 283 -15.99 -16.21 -14.16
N HIS A 284 -15.69 -17.33 -14.83
CA HIS A 284 -14.82 -18.37 -14.27
C HIS A 284 -13.39 -17.88 -14.14
N VAL A 285 -12.87 -17.17 -15.14
CA VAL A 285 -11.51 -16.64 -15.12
C VAL A 285 -11.34 -15.60 -14.02
N TRP A 286 -12.28 -14.67 -13.89
CA TRP A 286 -12.32 -13.70 -12.79
C TRP A 286 -12.39 -14.37 -11.41
N THR A 287 -13.14 -15.46 -11.31
CA THR A 287 -13.29 -16.21 -10.06
C THR A 287 -12.00 -16.95 -9.69
N GLU A 288 -11.30 -17.56 -10.64
CA GLU A 288 -10.01 -18.22 -10.40
C GLU A 288 -8.93 -17.21 -9.99
N LEU A 289 -8.79 -16.11 -10.73
CA LEU A 289 -7.86 -15.02 -10.41
C LEU A 289 -8.19 -14.38 -9.05
N GLY A 290 -9.46 -14.10 -8.80
CA GLY A 290 -9.93 -13.52 -7.54
C GLY A 290 -9.76 -14.45 -6.35
N THR A 291 -9.95 -15.77 -6.53
CA THR A 291 -9.76 -16.77 -5.49
C THR A 291 -8.29 -16.92 -5.13
N ALA A 292 -7.42 -17.03 -6.13
CA ALA A 292 -5.97 -17.05 -5.91
C ALA A 292 -5.48 -15.77 -5.21
N MET A 293 -6.01 -14.60 -5.59
CA MET A 293 -5.70 -13.34 -4.93
C MET A 293 -6.25 -13.28 -3.48
N ALA A 294 -7.44 -13.83 -3.23
CA ALA A 294 -8.02 -13.89 -1.90
C ALA A 294 -7.24 -14.83 -0.96
N ARG A 295 -6.64 -15.91 -1.48
CA ARG A 295 -5.70 -16.76 -0.74
C ARG A 295 -4.48 -15.98 -0.27
N LEU A 296 -3.86 -15.22 -1.19
CA LEU A 296 -2.74 -14.32 -0.87
C LEU A 296 -3.09 -13.21 0.14
N LEU A 297 -4.37 -12.94 0.37
CA LEU A 297 -4.82 -12.01 1.41
C LEU A 297 -4.99 -12.72 2.77
N ALA A 298 -5.48 -13.96 2.76
CA ALA A 298 -5.80 -14.75 3.95
C ALA A 298 -4.56 -15.38 4.62
N ASP A 299 -3.56 -15.74 3.80
CA ASP A 299 -2.22 -16.20 4.17
C ASP A 299 -1.30 -15.00 4.46
#